data_AF-A0A0L6CQA5-F1
#
_entry.id   AF-A0A0L6CQA5-F1
#
_cell.length_a   1.000
_cell.length_b   1.000
_cell.length_c   1.000
_cell.angle_alpha   90.00
_cell.angle_beta   90.00
_cell.angle_gamma   90.00
#
_symmetry.space_group_name_H-M   'P 1'
#
loop_
_entity.id
_entity.type
_entity.pdbx_description
1 polymer ?
#
loop_
_entity_poly.entity_id
_entity_poly.type
_entity_poly.pdbx_seq_one_letter_code
_entity_poly.pdbx_strand_id
1 'polypeptide(L)'
;MPAVKAEVQEVVDSAGETSAGGHLAEAWGAAYARTPDPVKAYSESIKAVEAALAPHISPQNSKQTLGTMITNVSDKPTKWTCVLPSNDAESGVLMVLALMRALWTGQTSRHGGLGPTRHETPDEARAAVHLAATVVQLATSGAFRLAD
;
A
#
# COMPACT_ATOMS: atom_id res chain seq x y z
N MET A 1 -7.82 -18.10 12.71
CA MET A 1 -6.55 -17.36 12.54
C MET A 1 -5.50 -18.02 11.64
N PRO A 2 -5.46 -19.34 11.36
CA PRO A 2 -4.47 -19.92 10.42
C PRO A 2 -4.65 -19.47 8.96
N ALA A 3 -5.91 -19.32 8.51
CA ALA A 3 -6.24 -18.99 7.12
C ALA A 3 -5.77 -17.59 6.70
N VAL A 4 -6.04 -16.56 7.52
CA VAL A 4 -5.62 -15.18 7.23
C VAL A 4 -4.09 -15.05 7.12
N LYS A 5 -3.34 -15.80 7.94
CA LYS A 5 -1.88 -15.80 7.84
C LYS A 5 -1.39 -16.49 6.56
N ALA A 6 -2.06 -17.55 6.13
CA ALA A 6 -1.74 -18.25 4.89
C ALA A 6 -2.03 -17.38 3.65
N GLU A 7 -3.16 -16.68 3.63
CA GLU A 7 -3.50 -15.73 2.56
C GLU A 7 -2.50 -14.56 2.51
N VAL A 8 -2.11 -13.99 3.66
CA VAL A 8 -1.08 -12.95 3.70
C VAL A 8 0.28 -13.48 3.22
N GLN A 9 0.63 -14.72 3.56
CA GLN A 9 1.86 -15.33 3.07
C GLN A 9 1.83 -15.50 1.54
N GLU A 10 0.68 -15.87 0.97
CA GLU A 10 0.50 -15.94 -0.48
C GLU A 10 0.66 -14.56 -1.16
N VAL A 11 0.13 -13.49 -0.56
CA VAL A 11 0.36 -12.11 -1.03
C VAL A 11 1.85 -11.75 -0.96
N VAL A 12 2.53 -12.11 0.12
CA VAL A 12 3.98 -11.89 0.29
C VAL A 12 4.80 -12.66 -0.75
N ASP A 13 4.44 -13.92 -1.01
CA ASP A 13 5.16 -14.79 -1.94
C ASP A 13 4.93 -14.38 -3.40
N SER A 14 3.69 -13.98 -3.75
CA SER A 14 3.35 -13.48 -5.10
C SER A 14 4.00 -12.13 -5.43
N ALA A 15 4.43 -11.36 -4.42
CA ALA A 15 5.20 -10.15 -4.59
C ALA A 15 6.70 -10.38 -4.90
N GLY A 16 7.10 -11.65 -5.11
CA GLY A 16 8.48 -12.16 -5.14
C GLY A 16 9.45 -11.60 -6.19
N GLU A 17 9.03 -10.64 -7.02
CA GLU A 17 9.93 -9.89 -7.93
C GLU A 17 10.32 -8.51 -7.37
N THR A 18 9.70 -8.06 -6.28
CA THR A 18 9.94 -6.76 -5.64
C THR A 18 10.27 -6.92 -4.14
N SER A 19 10.75 -5.85 -3.48
CA SER A 19 10.90 -5.86 -2.01
C SER A 19 9.56 -5.74 -1.25
N ALA A 20 8.42 -5.71 -1.96
CA ALA A 20 7.10 -5.49 -1.35
C ALA A 20 6.70 -6.58 -0.35
N GLY A 21 6.95 -7.85 -0.69
CA GLY A 21 6.67 -8.97 0.21
C GLY A 21 7.45 -8.89 1.51
N GLY A 22 8.74 -8.52 1.43
CA GLY A 22 9.58 -8.31 2.61
C GLY A 22 9.06 -7.19 3.52
N HIS A 23 8.74 -6.04 2.95
CA HIS A 23 8.13 -4.92 3.68
C HIS A 23 6.79 -5.29 4.31
N LEU A 24 5.93 -6.03 3.60
CA LEU A 24 4.63 -6.46 4.13
C LEU A 24 4.77 -7.45 5.29
N ALA A 25 5.72 -8.38 5.20
CA ALA A 25 6.04 -9.31 6.29
C ALA A 25 6.56 -8.56 7.53
N GLU A 26 7.45 -7.58 7.35
CA GLU A 26 7.93 -6.73 8.44
C GLU A 26 6.80 -5.90 9.07
N ALA A 27 5.91 -5.34 8.25
CA ALA A 27 4.76 -4.57 8.70
C ALA A 27 3.81 -5.43 9.56
N TRP A 28 3.51 -6.64 9.10
CA TRP A 28 2.68 -7.60 9.84
C TRP A 28 3.32 -8.03 11.16
N GLY A 29 4.62 -8.33 11.13
CA GLY A 29 5.40 -8.67 12.31
C GLY A 29 5.38 -7.56 13.35
N ALA A 30 5.57 -6.31 12.93
CA ALA A 30 5.54 -5.15 13.82
C ALA A 30 4.14 -4.87 14.39
N ALA A 31 3.06 -5.04 13.61
CA ALA A 31 1.70 -4.73 14.05
C ALA A 31 1.10 -5.78 15.02
N TYR A 32 1.50 -7.04 14.86
CA TYR A 32 0.93 -8.18 15.59
C TYR A 32 1.92 -8.89 16.53
N ALA A 33 3.11 -8.33 16.75
CA ALA A 33 4.04 -8.81 17.77
C ALA A 33 3.43 -8.74 19.18
N ARG A 34 3.99 -9.51 20.12
CA ARG A 34 3.63 -9.43 21.55
C ARG A 34 3.76 -8.01 22.11
N THR A 35 4.75 -7.28 21.61
CA THR A 35 4.95 -5.85 21.87
C THR A 35 4.92 -5.15 20.51
N PRO A 36 3.76 -4.61 20.09
CA PRO A 36 3.63 -3.98 18.78
C PRO A 36 4.51 -2.75 18.63
N ASP A 37 4.99 -2.51 17.42
CA ASP A 37 5.63 -1.26 16.98
C ASP A 37 4.77 -0.62 15.88
N PRO A 38 3.80 0.23 16.23
CA PRO A 38 2.87 0.83 15.27
C PRO A 38 3.55 1.72 14.23
N VAL A 39 4.59 2.45 14.62
CA VAL A 39 5.32 3.38 13.75
C VAL A 39 6.05 2.59 12.67
N LYS A 40 6.77 1.53 13.07
CA LYS A 40 7.42 0.63 12.12
C LYS A 40 6.38 -0.04 11.22
N ALA A 41 5.32 -0.60 11.80
CA ALA A 41 4.27 -1.28 11.04
C ALA A 41 3.66 -0.39 9.94
N TYR A 42 3.34 0.86 10.28
CA TYR A 42 2.78 1.81 9.31
C TYR A 42 3.81 2.20 8.24
N SER A 43 5.06 2.47 8.64
CA SER A 43 6.14 2.82 7.70
C SER A 43 6.41 1.70 6.70
N GLU A 44 6.50 0.45 7.18
CA GLU A 44 6.72 -0.72 6.32
C GLU A 44 5.50 -1.00 5.42
N SER A 45 4.28 -0.70 5.87
CA SER A 45 3.07 -0.80 5.04
C SER A 45 3.14 0.13 3.82
N ILE A 46 3.60 1.37 3.99
CA ILE A 46 3.79 2.32 2.86
C ILE A 46 4.86 1.80 1.91
N LYS A 47 6.01 1.35 2.43
CA LYS A 47 7.11 0.83 1.61
C LYS A 47 6.70 -0.39 0.79
N ALA A 48 5.86 -1.26 1.37
CA ALA A 48 5.31 -2.41 0.65
C ALA A 48 4.51 -1.96 -0.59
N VAL A 49 3.63 -0.97 -0.42
CA VAL A 49 2.85 -0.41 -1.53
C VAL A 49 3.73 0.28 -2.57
N GLU A 50 4.71 1.09 -2.14
CA GLU A 50 5.67 1.73 -3.03
C GLU A 50 6.44 0.70 -3.86
N ALA A 51 6.97 -0.35 -3.21
CA ALA A 51 7.72 -1.41 -3.89
C ALA A 51 6.85 -2.20 -4.89
N ALA A 52 5.58 -2.46 -4.58
CA ALA A 52 4.67 -3.18 -5.47
C ALA A 52 4.26 -2.35 -6.70
N LEU A 53 4.06 -1.05 -6.53
CA LEU A 53 3.58 -0.17 -7.60
C LEU A 53 4.69 0.40 -8.48
N ALA A 54 5.91 0.54 -7.96
CA ALA A 54 7.01 1.18 -8.68
C ALA A 54 7.29 0.60 -10.09
N PRO A 55 7.32 -0.73 -10.30
CA PRO A 55 7.56 -1.30 -11.63
C PRO A 55 6.49 -0.91 -12.66
N HIS A 56 5.26 -0.69 -12.22
CA HIS A 56 4.10 -0.42 -13.08
C HIS A 56 3.88 1.09 -13.30
N ILE A 57 4.07 1.90 -12.26
CA ILE A 57 3.76 3.34 -12.30
C ILE A 57 4.91 4.17 -12.84
N SER A 58 6.15 3.86 -12.49
CA SER A 58 7.31 4.60 -12.99
C SER A 58 8.59 3.75 -12.94
N PRO A 59 8.73 2.77 -13.84
CA PRO A 59 9.88 1.88 -13.87
C PRO A 59 11.23 2.60 -14.01
N GLN A 60 11.25 3.84 -14.51
CA GLN A 60 12.46 4.66 -14.65
C GLN A 60 12.73 5.61 -13.45
N ASN A 61 11.84 5.70 -12.46
CA ASN A 61 11.99 6.61 -11.33
C ASN A 61 12.22 5.86 -10.01
N SER A 62 13.49 5.63 -9.69
CA SER A 62 13.93 4.95 -8.46
C SER A 62 13.71 5.74 -7.16
N LYS A 63 13.20 6.97 -7.23
CA LYS A 63 12.93 7.84 -6.06
C LYS A 63 11.44 8.13 -5.87
N GLN A 64 10.55 7.37 -6.51
CA GLN A 64 9.13 7.57 -6.29
C GLN A 64 8.74 7.30 -4.85
N THR A 65 7.83 8.13 -4.37
CA THR A 65 7.10 7.93 -3.12
C THR A 65 5.64 7.66 -3.43
N LEU A 66 4.90 7.14 -2.44
CA LEU A 66 3.46 6.93 -2.53
C LEU A 66 2.73 8.22 -2.92
N GLY A 67 3.16 9.37 -2.38
CA GLY A 67 2.63 10.69 -2.77
C GLY A 67 2.77 10.97 -4.28
N THR A 68 3.94 10.70 -4.87
CA THR A 68 4.14 10.89 -6.32
C THR A 68 3.34 9.89 -7.17
N MET A 69 3.17 8.65 -6.69
CA MET A 69 2.33 7.65 -7.36
C MET A 69 0.85 8.03 -7.35
N ILE A 70 0.35 8.57 -6.23
CA ILE A 70 -1.00 9.11 -6.11
C ILE A 70 -1.24 10.19 -7.17
N THR A 71 -0.31 11.14 -7.31
CA THR A 71 -0.40 12.19 -8.33
C THR A 71 -0.44 11.61 -9.74
N ASN A 72 0.47 10.68 -10.07
CA ASN A 72 0.51 10.07 -11.41
C ASN A 72 -0.78 9.34 -11.79
N VAL A 73 -1.38 8.62 -10.85
CA VAL A 73 -2.66 7.92 -11.07
C VAL A 73 -3.82 8.93 -11.15
N SER A 74 -3.85 9.94 -10.28
CA SER A 74 -4.93 10.93 -10.24
C SER A 74 -4.97 11.84 -11.45
N ASP A 75 -3.82 12.18 -12.05
CA ASP A 75 -3.75 13.10 -13.18
C ASP A 75 -4.27 12.47 -14.48
N LYS A 76 -4.19 11.13 -14.59
CA LYS A 76 -4.56 10.37 -15.79
C LYS A 76 -5.24 9.05 -15.43
N PRO A 77 -6.41 9.07 -14.76
CA PRO A 77 -7.06 7.85 -14.26
C PRO A 77 -7.46 6.90 -15.39
N THR A 78 -7.78 7.42 -16.58
CA THR A 78 -8.12 6.64 -17.78
C THR A 78 -6.97 5.81 -18.35
N LYS A 79 -5.73 6.04 -17.90
CA LYS A 79 -4.57 5.19 -18.25
C LYS A 79 -4.50 3.92 -17.41
N TRP A 80 -5.33 3.80 -16.39
CA TRP A 80 -5.31 2.72 -15.43
C TRP A 80 -6.61 1.92 -15.54
N THR A 81 -6.54 0.65 -15.20
CA THR A 81 -7.70 -0.22 -15.08
C THR A 81 -7.61 -1.02 -13.79
N CYS A 82 -8.78 -1.33 -13.23
CA CYS A 82 -8.94 -2.23 -12.09
C CYS A 82 -9.97 -3.30 -12.46
N VAL A 83 -9.66 -4.56 -12.22
CA VAL A 83 -10.56 -5.69 -12.55
C VAL A 83 -11.84 -5.71 -11.73
N LEU A 84 -11.87 -5.01 -10.59
CA LEU A 84 -13.06 -4.93 -9.76
C LEU A 84 -14.12 -4.11 -10.48
N PRO A 85 -15.29 -4.71 -10.78
CA PRO A 85 -16.35 -4.00 -11.46
C PRO A 85 -16.91 -2.95 -10.51
N SER A 86 -16.98 -1.72 -11.00
CA SER A 86 -17.79 -0.69 -10.40
C SER A 86 -18.82 -0.22 -11.40
N ASN A 87 -19.85 0.48 -10.93
CA ASN A 87 -20.97 0.93 -11.76
C ASN A 87 -20.52 1.79 -12.96
N ASP A 88 -19.28 2.29 -12.95
CA ASP A 88 -18.48 2.83 -14.05
C ASP A 88 -17.04 2.25 -13.99
N ALA A 89 -16.28 2.22 -15.08
CA ALA A 89 -14.90 1.69 -15.09
C ALA A 89 -13.89 2.56 -14.31
N GLU A 90 -14.22 3.84 -14.06
CA GLU A 90 -13.38 4.75 -13.27
C GLU A 90 -13.39 4.43 -11.77
N SER A 91 -14.49 3.89 -11.22
CA SER A 91 -14.62 3.72 -9.77
C SER A 91 -13.66 2.68 -9.18
N GLY A 92 -13.26 1.64 -9.92
CA GLY A 92 -12.24 0.69 -9.48
C GLY A 92 -10.84 1.32 -9.32
N VAL A 93 -10.46 2.22 -10.24
CA VAL A 93 -9.21 3.00 -10.14
C VAL A 93 -9.29 4.01 -8.99
N LEU A 94 -10.44 4.69 -8.84
CA LEU A 94 -10.67 5.65 -7.76
C LEU A 94 -10.66 4.97 -6.39
N MET A 95 -11.13 3.72 -6.28
CA MET A 95 -11.04 2.91 -5.07
C MET A 95 -9.58 2.68 -4.68
N VAL A 96 -8.74 2.19 -5.60
CA VAL A 96 -7.30 1.99 -5.32
C VAL A 96 -6.63 3.30 -4.92
N LEU A 97 -6.94 4.40 -5.62
CA LEU A 97 -6.45 5.73 -5.31
C LEU A 97 -6.88 6.19 -3.90
N ALA A 98 -8.10 5.88 -3.47
CA ALA A 98 -8.59 6.19 -2.13
C ALA A 98 -7.82 5.40 -1.05
N LEU A 99 -7.52 4.12 -1.28
CA LEU A 99 -6.70 3.32 -0.36
C LEU A 99 -5.29 3.88 -0.23
N MET A 100 -4.65 4.23 -1.36
CA MET A 100 -3.33 4.87 -1.39
C MET A 100 -3.33 6.20 -0.62
N ARG A 101 -4.37 7.03 -0.82
CA ARG A 101 -4.52 8.31 -0.11
C ARG A 101 -4.70 8.10 1.39
N ALA A 102 -5.50 7.12 1.81
CA ALA A 102 -5.69 6.81 3.22
C ALA A 102 -4.36 6.43 3.93
N LEU A 103 -3.51 5.65 3.26
CA LEU A 103 -2.16 5.35 3.74
C LEU A 103 -1.25 6.59 3.76
N TRP A 104 -1.29 7.41 2.71
CA TRP A 104 -0.43 8.58 2.60
C TRP A 104 -0.75 9.68 3.61
N THR A 105 -2.03 9.92 3.90
CA THR A 105 -2.45 10.97 4.85
C THR A 105 -2.43 10.51 6.30
N GLY A 106 -2.56 9.21 6.56
CA GLY A 106 -2.56 8.65 7.91
C GLY A 106 -1.18 8.57 8.56
N GLN A 107 -0.09 8.77 7.81
CA GLN A 107 1.24 8.91 8.39
C GLN A 107 1.32 10.26 9.15
N THR A 108 1.28 10.20 10.48
CA THR A 108 1.36 11.40 11.33
C THR A 108 2.80 11.74 11.69
N SER A 109 3.70 10.76 11.59
CA SER A 109 5.11 10.90 11.98
C SER A 109 6.03 11.51 10.90
N ARG A 110 5.55 11.84 9.68
CA ARG A 110 6.41 12.30 8.56
C ARG A 110 6.40 13.80 8.28
N HIS A 111 5.60 14.59 8.98
CA HIS A 111 5.62 16.04 8.85
C HIS A 111 5.95 16.69 10.18
N GLY A 112 7.22 17.09 10.35
CA GLY A 112 7.63 18.07 11.37
C GLY A 112 7.07 19.46 11.05
N GLY A 113 5.75 19.60 11.03
CA GLY A 113 5.07 20.89 10.98
C GLY A 113 5.00 21.54 12.37
N LEU A 114 4.29 22.67 12.48
CA LEU A 114 4.12 23.46 13.71
C LEU A 114 3.33 22.74 14.85
N GLY A 115 2.99 21.46 14.67
CA GLY A 115 2.25 20.66 15.65
C GLY A 115 3.03 19.39 16.03
N PRO A 116 2.78 18.83 17.23
CA PRO A 116 3.46 17.62 17.68
C PRO A 116 3.17 16.45 16.74
N THR A 117 4.23 15.81 16.23
CA THR A 117 4.15 14.50 15.59
C THR A 117 3.73 13.48 16.65
N ARG A 118 2.54 12.90 16.51
CA ARG A 118 2.14 11.76 17.33
C ARG A 118 2.61 10.47 16.65
N HIS A 119 2.80 9.43 17.46
CA HIS A 119 2.97 8.09 16.94
C HIS A 119 1.61 7.52 16.51
N GLU A 120 1.65 6.68 15.48
CA GLU A 120 0.53 5.87 15.04
C GLU A 120 0.09 4.95 16.19
N THR A 121 -1.23 4.75 16.31
CA THR A 121 -1.80 3.82 17.29
C THR A 121 -1.71 2.38 16.78
N PRO A 122 -1.77 1.37 17.68
CA PRO A 122 -1.81 -0.04 17.26
C PRO A 122 -2.97 -0.36 16.30
N ASP A 123 -4.13 0.29 16.45
CA ASP A 123 -5.27 0.09 15.55
C ASP A 123 -5.03 0.69 14.17
N GLU A 124 -4.46 1.90 14.10
CA GLU A 124 -4.08 2.53 12.83
C GLU A 124 -3.03 1.70 12.09
N ALA A 125 -2.02 1.19 12.80
CA ALA A 125 -0.99 0.33 12.22
C ALA A 125 -1.58 -0.97 11.66
N ARG A 126 -2.47 -1.64 12.40
CA ARG A 126 -3.14 -2.84 11.90
C ARG A 126 -3.98 -2.53 10.67
N ALA A 127 -4.78 -1.47 10.69
CA ALA A 127 -5.58 -1.07 9.54
C ALA A 127 -4.69 -0.76 8.31
N ALA A 128 -3.58 -0.05 8.50
CA ALA A 128 -2.63 0.26 7.44
C ALA A 128 -2.01 -1.00 6.81
N VAL A 129 -1.67 -2.01 7.62
CA VAL A 129 -1.15 -3.29 7.12
C VAL A 129 -2.16 -3.99 6.22
N HIS A 130 -3.44 -4.01 6.57
CA HIS A 130 -4.50 -4.61 5.74
C HIS A 130 -4.76 -3.84 4.45
N LEU A 131 -4.73 -2.51 4.51
CA LEU A 131 -4.81 -1.68 3.31
C LEU A 131 -3.61 -1.92 2.39
N ALA A 132 -2.40 -1.98 2.95
CA ALA A 132 -1.19 -2.27 2.19
C ALA A 132 -1.24 -3.67 1.54
N ALA A 133 -1.64 -4.70 2.29
CA ALA A 133 -1.82 -6.05 1.74
C ALA A 133 -2.79 -6.05 0.54
N THR A 134 -3.90 -5.32 0.67
CA THR A 134 -4.90 -5.19 -0.41
C THR A 134 -4.29 -4.53 -1.65
N VAL A 135 -3.60 -3.39 -1.50
CA VAL A 135 -3.01 -2.67 -2.64
C VAL A 135 -1.86 -3.45 -3.27
N VAL A 136 -1.01 -4.08 -2.45
CA VAL A 136 0.08 -4.96 -2.92
C VAL A 136 -0.50 -6.09 -3.76
N GLN A 137 -1.50 -6.82 -3.25
CA GLN A 137 -2.15 -7.90 -4.00
C GLN A 137 -2.77 -7.41 -5.31
N LEU A 138 -3.46 -6.26 -5.30
CA LEU A 138 -4.05 -5.72 -6.52
C LEU A 138 -2.98 -5.37 -7.57
N ALA A 139 -1.84 -4.83 -7.14
CA ALA A 139 -0.73 -4.50 -8.03
C ALA A 139 -0.04 -5.76 -8.57
N THR A 140 0.40 -6.67 -7.70
CA THR A 140 1.22 -7.83 -8.08
C THR A 140 0.46 -8.88 -8.88
N SER A 141 -0.85 -9.03 -8.63
CA SER A 141 -1.73 -9.89 -9.45
C SER A 141 -2.08 -9.28 -10.81
N GLY A 142 -1.72 -8.02 -11.06
CA GLY A 142 -2.15 -7.27 -12.25
C GLY A 142 -3.63 -6.93 -12.25
N ALA A 143 -4.33 -7.07 -11.12
CA ALA A 143 -5.71 -6.64 -10.94
C ALA A 143 -5.86 -5.12 -11.02
N PHE A 144 -4.82 -4.36 -10.66
CA PHE A 144 -4.66 -2.94 -10.93
C PHE A 144 -3.41 -2.71 -11.79
N ARG A 145 -3.59 -2.16 -12.99
CA ARG A 145 -2.52 -2.02 -13.99
C ARG A 145 -2.81 -0.90 -14.99
N LEU A 146 -1.86 -0.63 -15.90
CA LEU A 146 -2.12 0.22 -17.06
C LEU A 146 -3.23 -0.39 -17.93
N ALA A 147 -4.12 0.44 -18.45
CA ALA A 147 -5.10 0.05 -19.45
C ALA A 147 -4.38 -0.24 -20.78
N ASP A 148 -4.86 -1.27 -21.49
CA ASP A 148 -4.37 -1.68 -22.81
C ASP A 148 -4.70 -0.64 -23.91
#